data_AF-A0A9D4WAY4-F1
#
_entry.id   AF-A0A9D4WAY4-F1
#
_cell.length_a   1.000
_cell.length_b   1.000
_cell.length_c   1.000
_cell.angle_alpha   90.00
_cell.angle_beta   90.00
_cell.angle_gamma   90.00
#
_symmetry.space_group_name_H-M   'P 1'
#
loop_
_entity.id
_entity.type
_entity.pdbx_description
1 polymer ?
#
loop_
_entity_poly.entity_id
_entity_poly.type
_entity_poly.pdbx_seq_one_letter_code
_entity_poly.pdbx_strand_id
1 'polypeptide(L)'
;MHSLSPSINLKFLNGKILNSPSSTNNHHHLKPISAVANNSSSYRKQQQQLQQQPQQQLYQPFRPPPTPLPSRFHNLDIPGQIDILANRLGIWHEYAPLITSLMREGFSPPTIEEITGISGVEQNRIIVATQVRDTLVQSSLDEEILSYFDNGGAEILYEIRLLSSPQRASAACFLVDKRYDGKGSMDLARAIKDFPSRRGEKNWESFDYTLPGDCLGYMYYRLSKEHRNPSDERVSALEQALSVVESERARKIGSGE
;
A
#
# COMPACT_ATOMS: atom_id res chain seq x y z
N MET A 1 62.00 2.42 -7.00
CA MET A 1 61.35 2.83 -8.25
C MET A 1 59.87 2.46 -8.14
N HIS A 2 59.04 3.49 -8.25
CA HIS A 2 57.59 3.60 -8.05
C HIS A 2 56.75 2.52 -8.79
N SER A 3 55.75 1.88 -8.14
CA SER A 3 54.30 2.25 -8.16
C SER A 3 53.52 1.35 -9.17
N LEU A 4 52.25 0.93 -9.03
CA LEU A 4 51.07 1.44 -8.33
C LEU A 4 49.97 0.35 -8.35
N SER A 5 49.21 0.17 -7.26
CA SER A 5 47.92 -0.55 -7.22
C SER A 5 46.80 0.31 -7.84
N PRO A 6 45.73 -0.26 -8.44
CA PRO A 6 44.56 0.52 -8.80
C PRO A 6 43.55 0.59 -7.65
N SER A 7 43.40 1.79 -7.09
CA SER A 7 42.29 2.18 -6.22
C SER A 7 41.01 2.38 -7.02
N ILE A 8 39.91 1.73 -6.61
CA ILE A 8 38.56 1.97 -7.13
C ILE A 8 38.06 3.29 -6.52
N ASN A 9 37.87 4.29 -7.37
CA ASN A 9 37.47 5.64 -7.00
C ASN A 9 35.96 5.81 -7.25
N LEU A 10 35.17 5.87 -6.17
CA LEU A 10 33.76 6.28 -6.21
C LEU A 10 33.69 7.75 -6.63
N LYS A 11 33.30 7.99 -7.88
CA LYS A 11 32.93 9.33 -8.34
C LYS A 11 31.54 9.68 -7.83
N PHE A 12 31.52 10.45 -6.75
CA PHE A 12 30.43 11.35 -6.39
C PHE A 12 30.14 12.28 -7.57
N LEU A 13 28.91 12.27 -8.09
CA LEU A 13 28.38 13.33 -8.94
C LEU A 13 27.60 14.30 -8.06
N ASN A 14 28.25 15.42 -7.75
CA ASN A 14 27.61 16.57 -7.13
C ASN A 14 27.89 17.81 -8.00
N GLY A 15 26.82 18.56 -8.32
CA GLY A 15 26.88 19.94 -8.82
C GLY A 15 26.49 20.13 -10.29
N LYS A 16 25.39 20.85 -10.54
CA LYS A 16 25.43 22.32 -10.57
C LYS A 16 24.03 22.93 -10.55
N ILE A 17 23.86 23.77 -9.54
CA ILE A 17 22.83 24.77 -9.34
C ILE A 17 23.03 25.87 -10.41
N LEU A 18 21.97 26.24 -11.13
CA LEU A 18 21.90 27.52 -11.81
C LEU A 18 20.87 28.41 -11.10
N ASN A 19 21.37 29.51 -10.56
CA ASN A 19 20.63 30.68 -10.15
C ASN A 19 20.13 31.47 -11.36
N SER A 20 18.94 32.09 -11.21
CA SER A 20 18.60 33.50 -11.53
C SER A 20 17.11 33.62 -11.96
N PRO A 21 16.46 34.78 -11.84
CA PRO A 21 16.46 35.78 -10.77
C PRO A 21 15.03 36.03 -10.23
N SER A 22 14.95 36.78 -9.12
CA SER A 22 13.75 37.05 -8.34
C SER A 22 12.81 38.11 -8.94
N SER A 23 11.52 37.89 -8.69
CA SER A 23 10.47 38.86 -8.32
C SER A 23 9.87 39.82 -9.36
N THR A 24 8.60 39.56 -9.69
CA THR A 24 7.55 40.58 -9.52
C THR A 24 6.33 39.99 -8.79
N ASN A 25 5.79 40.78 -7.87
CA ASN A 25 4.69 40.47 -6.96
C ASN A 25 3.37 40.20 -7.69
N ASN A 26 2.62 39.20 -7.22
CA ASN A 26 1.16 39.25 -7.22
C ASN A 26 0.61 38.48 -6.01
N HIS A 27 0.23 39.24 -4.98
CA HIS A 27 -0.47 38.75 -3.80
C HIS A 27 -1.92 38.42 -4.16
N HIS A 28 -2.24 37.14 -4.30
CA HIS A 28 -3.61 36.67 -4.20
C HIS A 28 -3.93 36.33 -2.74
N HIS A 29 -4.58 37.29 -2.09
CA HIS A 29 -5.10 37.19 -0.74
C HIS A 29 -6.33 36.26 -0.75
N LEU A 30 -6.16 34.99 -0.38
CA LEU A 30 -7.28 34.10 -0.11
C LEU A 30 -7.93 34.51 1.21
N LYS A 31 -9.22 34.87 1.15
CA LYS A 31 -10.03 35.27 2.30
C LYS A 31 -10.44 34.01 3.10
N PRO A 32 -10.50 34.09 4.44
CA PRO A 32 -11.09 33.03 5.25
C PRO A 32 -12.59 32.92 4.95
N ILE A 33 -13.08 31.67 4.81
CA ILE A 33 -14.50 31.36 4.66
C ILE A 33 -15.16 31.58 6.03
N SER A 34 -15.71 32.77 6.24
CA SER A 34 -16.59 33.07 7.37
C SER A 34 -17.95 32.41 7.13
N ALA A 35 -18.41 31.59 8.07
CA ALA A 35 -19.78 31.10 8.10
C ALA A 35 -20.73 32.28 8.38
N VAL A 36 -21.41 32.77 7.34
CA VAL A 36 -22.46 33.78 7.49
C VAL A 36 -23.70 33.07 8.03
N ALA A 37 -23.97 33.26 9.33
CA ALA A 37 -25.27 33.01 9.91
C ALA A 37 -26.23 34.10 9.42
N ASN A 38 -27.08 33.78 8.45
CA ASN A 38 -28.19 34.63 8.03
C ASN A 38 -29.22 34.70 9.16
N ASN A 39 -29.15 35.76 9.95
CA ASN A 39 -30.15 36.08 10.95
C ASN A 39 -31.17 37.07 10.35
N SER A 40 -32.16 36.55 9.63
CA SER A 40 -33.33 37.33 9.21
C SER A 40 -34.44 37.14 10.25
N SER A 41 -34.61 38.14 11.13
CA SER A 41 -35.76 38.24 12.01
C SER A 41 -36.82 39.14 11.38
N SER A 42 -38.06 38.62 11.24
CA SER A 42 -39.32 39.32 11.53
C SER A 42 -40.56 38.52 11.10
N TYR A 43 -41.22 37.92 12.10
CA TYR A 43 -42.67 37.60 12.27
C TYR A 43 -43.41 36.86 11.12
N ARG A 44 -44.16 35.75 11.30
CA ARG A 44 -45.29 35.53 12.24
C ARG A 44 -45.93 34.11 12.03
N LYS A 45 -46.54 33.58 13.11
CA LYS A 45 -47.62 32.56 13.21
C LYS A 45 -47.28 31.05 13.31
N GLN A 46 -47.48 30.55 14.55
CA GLN A 46 -48.26 29.36 14.94
C GLN A 46 -47.96 28.00 14.28
N GLN A 47 -47.37 27.08 15.03
CA GLN A 47 -48.06 25.96 15.71
C GLN A 47 -47.07 25.05 16.46
N GLN A 48 -47.55 24.51 17.58
CA GLN A 48 -46.86 23.59 18.48
C GLN A 48 -46.52 22.27 17.79
N GLN A 49 -45.26 21.83 17.89
CA GLN A 49 -44.88 20.41 17.93
C GLN A 49 -43.64 20.27 18.82
N LEU A 50 -43.80 19.55 19.94
CA LEU A 50 -42.69 19.04 20.75
C LEU A 50 -41.91 18.02 19.89
N GLN A 51 -40.87 18.48 19.20
CA GLN A 51 -39.90 17.58 18.58
C GLN A 51 -38.80 17.23 19.58
N GLN A 52 -38.77 15.94 19.90
CA GLN A 52 -37.72 15.29 20.66
C GLN A 52 -36.37 15.58 19.95
N GLN A 53 -35.45 16.23 20.66
CA GLN A 53 -34.09 16.44 20.17
C GLN A 53 -33.45 15.06 19.92
N PRO A 54 -32.92 14.77 18.71
CA PRO A 54 -32.11 13.59 18.50
C PRO A 54 -30.91 13.68 19.45
N GLN A 55 -30.69 12.65 20.26
CA GLN A 55 -29.46 12.52 21.03
C GLN A 55 -28.28 12.75 20.10
N GLN A 56 -27.53 13.82 20.35
CA GLN A 56 -26.26 14.09 19.69
C GLN A 56 -25.39 12.86 19.92
N GLN A 57 -25.22 12.03 18.89
CA GLN A 57 -24.33 10.89 18.96
C GLN A 57 -22.92 11.45 19.19
N LEU A 58 -22.47 11.38 20.44
CA LEU A 58 -21.11 11.74 20.82
C LEU A 58 -20.16 10.97 19.91
N TYR A 59 -19.18 11.67 19.32
CA TYR A 59 -18.17 11.05 18.46
C TYR A 59 -17.52 9.88 19.20
N GLN A 60 -17.74 8.67 18.68
CA GLN A 60 -17.05 7.47 19.16
C GLN A 60 -15.72 7.36 18.40
N PRO A 61 -14.59 7.25 19.10
CA PRO A 61 -13.33 6.91 18.46
C PRO A 61 -13.47 5.63 17.64
N PHE A 62 -12.88 5.59 16.45
CA PHE A 62 -12.92 4.43 15.57
C PHE A 62 -12.42 3.18 16.31
N ARG A 63 -13.24 2.12 16.35
CA ARG A 63 -12.87 0.79 16.84
C ARG A 63 -12.84 -0.18 15.66
N PRO A 64 -11.70 -0.80 15.34
CA PRO A 64 -11.63 -1.77 14.26
C PRO A 64 -12.52 -3.00 14.56
N PRO A 65 -13.03 -3.69 13.53
CA PRO A 65 -13.78 -4.94 13.71
C PRO A 65 -12.92 -6.00 14.41
N PRO A 66 -13.53 -6.92 15.18
CA PRO A 66 -12.79 -7.90 15.95
C PRO A 66 -12.09 -8.91 15.04
N THR A 67 -10.75 -8.87 15.00
CA THR A 67 -9.95 -10.01 14.57
C THR A 67 -9.86 -11.00 15.73
N PRO A 68 -10.17 -12.30 15.55
CA PRO A 68 -9.99 -13.27 16.62
C PRO A 68 -8.50 -13.31 17.01
N LEU A 69 -8.23 -13.22 18.31
CA LEU A 69 -6.86 -13.40 18.80
C LEU A 69 -6.41 -14.84 18.57
N PRO A 70 -5.13 -15.12 18.29
CA PRO A 70 -4.59 -16.48 18.35
C PRO A 70 -4.76 -17.08 19.74
N SER A 71 -5.11 -18.38 19.84
CA SER A 71 -5.43 -19.05 21.12
C SER A 71 -4.37 -18.88 22.20
N ARG A 72 -3.08 -18.81 21.80
CA ARG A 72 -1.94 -18.58 22.70
C ARG A 72 -1.97 -17.22 23.43
N PHE A 73 -2.78 -16.28 22.98
CA PHE A 73 -2.86 -14.93 23.52
C PHE A 73 -4.20 -14.61 24.21
N HIS A 74 -5.17 -15.53 24.25
CA HIS A 74 -6.51 -15.28 24.81
C HIS A 74 -6.50 -14.94 26.30
N ASN A 75 -5.55 -15.50 27.05
CA ASN A 75 -5.49 -15.38 28.51
C ASN A 75 -4.53 -14.30 28.99
N LEU A 76 -4.00 -13.46 28.10
CA LEU A 76 -3.05 -12.41 28.46
C LEU A 76 -3.77 -11.18 28.99
N ASP A 77 -3.31 -10.71 30.15
CA ASP A 77 -3.66 -9.39 30.65
C ASP A 77 -2.99 -8.28 29.83
N ILE A 78 -3.40 -7.04 30.07
CA ILE A 78 -2.90 -5.87 29.34
C ILE A 78 -1.36 -5.76 29.41
N PRO A 79 -0.70 -5.89 30.58
CA PRO A 79 0.76 -5.93 30.67
C PRO A 79 1.40 -7.01 29.80
N GLY A 80 0.87 -8.24 29.80
CA GLY A 80 1.39 -9.32 28.97
C GLY A 80 1.26 -9.04 27.46
N GLN A 81 0.16 -8.43 27.02
CA GLN A 81 -0.01 -8.01 25.62
C GLN A 81 1.01 -6.93 25.23
N ILE A 82 1.24 -5.96 26.10
CA ILE A 82 2.24 -4.90 25.88
C ILE A 82 3.65 -5.50 25.80
N ASP A 83 3.99 -6.43 26.69
CA ASP A 83 5.33 -7.06 26.73
C ASP A 83 5.65 -7.82 25.43
N ILE A 84 4.68 -8.57 24.89
CA ILE A 84 4.82 -9.26 23.60
C ILE A 84 5.06 -8.27 22.46
N LEU A 85 4.30 -7.18 22.42
CA LEU A 85 4.45 -6.17 21.36
C LEU A 85 5.78 -5.43 21.48
N ALA A 86 6.16 -4.99 22.68
CA ALA A 86 7.39 -4.25 22.95
C ALA A 86 8.63 -5.06 22.57
N ASN A 87 8.63 -6.37 22.87
CA ASN A 87 9.74 -7.26 22.57
C ASN A 87 9.59 -8.03 21.25
N ARG A 88 8.51 -7.78 20.47
CA ARG A 88 8.19 -8.46 19.20
C ARG A 88 8.23 -10.00 19.32
N LEU A 89 7.60 -10.53 20.37
CA LEU A 89 7.65 -11.97 20.70
C LEU A 89 6.71 -12.81 19.83
N GLY A 90 7.21 -13.27 18.68
CA GLY A 90 6.51 -14.16 17.75
C GLY A 90 6.54 -13.64 16.32
N ILE A 91 5.76 -14.26 15.44
CA ILE A 91 5.65 -13.81 14.06
C ILE A 91 4.72 -12.60 13.99
N TRP A 92 5.01 -11.66 13.09
CA TRP A 92 4.31 -10.37 13.01
C TRP A 92 2.79 -10.49 12.88
N HIS A 93 2.30 -11.48 12.13
CA HIS A 93 0.86 -11.71 11.95
C HIS A 93 0.21 -12.35 13.17
N GLU A 94 0.98 -12.99 14.06
CA GLU A 94 0.46 -13.54 15.30
C GLU A 94 0.22 -12.45 16.35
N TYR A 95 1.18 -11.53 16.53
CA TYR A 95 1.06 -10.48 17.53
C TYR A 95 0.29 -9.25 17.04
N ALA A 96 0.14 -9.02 15.73
CA ALA A 96 -0.60 -7.88 15.20
C ALA A 96 -2.05 -7.74 15.74
N PRO A 97 -2.82 -8.84 15.91
CA PRO A 97 -4.14 -8.79 16.57
C PRO A 97 -4.13 -8.16 17.98
N LEU A 98 -3.01 -8.24 18.72
CA LEU A 98 -2.89 -7.61 20.05
C LEU A 98 -2.99 -6.08 19.98
N ILE A 99 -2.56 -5.47 18.88
CA ILE A 99 -2.67 -4.01 18.68
C ILE A 99 -4.15 -3.63 18.62
N THR A 100 -4.95 -4.35 17.83
CA THR A 100 -6.40 -4.13 17.78
C THR A 100 -7.09 -4.45 19.10
N SER A 101 -6.57 -5.42 19.86
CA SER A 101 -7.04 -5.72 21.21
C SER A 101 -6.84 -4.53 22.16
N LEU A 102 -5.61 -4.00 22.26
CA LEU A 102 -5.30 -2.82 23.07
C LEU A 102 -6.12 -1.59 22.64
N MET A 103 -6.33 -1.39 21.34
CA MET A 103 -7.18 -0.28 20.86
C MET A 103 -8.63 -0.39 21.37
N ARG A 104 -9.17 -1.60 21.53
CA ARG A 104 -10.50 -1.80 22.12
C ARG A 104 -10.53 -1.55 23.62
N GLU A 105 -9.41 -1.81 24.31
CA GLU A 105 -9.22 -1.47 25.72
C GLU A 105 -8.97 0.05 25.95
N GLY A 106 -8.94 0.84 24.87
CA GLY A 106 -8.87 2.31 24.94
C GLY A 106 -7.48 2.89 24.69
N PHE A 107 -6.49 2.06 24.34
CA PHE A 107 -5.16 2.56 23.96
C PHE A 107 -5.22 3.21 22.58
N SER A 108 -4.70 4.44 22.47
CA SER A 108 -4.56 5.11 21.18
C SER A 108 -3.30 4.63 20.45
N PRO A 109 -3.23 4.69 19.11
CA PRO A 109 -2.00 4.32 18.39
C PRO A 109 -0.73 5.05 18.87
N PRO A 110 -0.77 6.37 19.17
CA PRO A 110 0.37 7.06 19.79
C PRO A 110 0.76 6.49 21.16
N THR A 111 -0.21 6.11 21.99
CA THR A 111 0.06 5.48 23.29
C THR A 111 0.71 4.11 23.12
N ILE A 112 0.23 3.31 22.16
CA ILE A 112 0.83 2.01 21.83
C ILE A 112 2.27 2.22 21.34
N GLU A 113 2.52 3.21 20.50
CA GLU A 113 3.86 3.55 20.02
C GLU A 113 4.80 3.93 21.18
N GLU A 114 4.33 4.77 22.10
CA GLU A 114 5.12 5.19 23.27
C GLU A 114 5.54 4.00 24.16
N ILE A 115 4.65 3.04 24.39
CA ILE A 115 4.89 1.91 25.31
C ILE A 115 5.55 0.69 24.64
N THR A 116 5.46 0.54 23.31
CA THR A 116 5.96 -0.64 22.58
C THR A 116 7.03 -0.34 21.53
N GLY A 117 7.22 0.94 21.17
CA GLY A 117 8.04 1.36 20.04
C GLY A 117 7.48 0.99 18.66
N ILE A 118 6.29 0.40 18.53
CA ILE A 118 5.67 0.15 17.21
C ILE A 118 5.13 1.48 16.68
N SER A 119 5.72 2.03 15.63
CA SER A 119 5.22 3.28 15.05
C SER A 119 3.77 3.14 14.57
N GLY A 120 2.97 4.20 14.62
CA GLY A 120 1.59 4.16 14.10
C GLY A 120 1.50 3.70 12.64
N VAL A 121 2.51 4.00 11.83
CA VAL A 121 2.63 3.51 10.43
C VAL A 121 2.85 2.00 10.38
N GLU A 122 3.75 1.49 11.21
CA GLU A 122 4.01 0.05 11.34
C GLU A 122 2.80 -0.70 11.89
N GLN A 123 2.13 -0.17 12.92
CA GLN A 123 0.89 -0.72 13.47
C GLN A 123 -0.16 -0.93 12.38
N ASN A 124 -0.48 0.12 11.61
CA ASN A 124 -1.43 0.01 10.50
C ASN A 124 -0.96 -0.99 9.43
N ARG A 125 0.34 -1.01 9.11
CA ARG A 125 0.91 -1.94 8.13
C ARG A 125 0.69 -3.40 8.55
N ILE A 126 1.13 -3.78 9.73
CA ILE A 126 1.07 -5.18 10.18
C ILE A 126 -0.38 -5.64 10.43
N ILE A 127 -1.27 -4.76 10.90
CA ILE A 127 -2.71 -5.08 11.03
C ILE A 127 -3.30 -5.41 9.66
N VAL A 128 -3.13 -4.54 8.67
CA VAL A 128 -3.72 -4.73 7.34
C VAL A 128 -3.05 -5.88 6.60
N ALA A 129 -1.73 -6.03 6.70
CA ALA A 129 -1.01 -7.17 6.14
C ALA A 129 -1.48 -8.49 6.74
N THR A 130 -1.84 -8.53 8.03
CA THR A 130 -2.39 -9.73 8.69
C THR A 130 -3.72 -10.09 8.06
N GLN A 131 -4.60 -9.11 7.85
CA GLN A 131 -5.88 -9.33 7.17
C GLN A 131 -5.70 -9.83 5.72
N VAL A 132 -4.68 -9.32 5.00
CA VAL A 132 -4.34 -9.84 3.67
C VAL A 132 -3.89 -11.30 3.79
N ARG A 133 -2.99 -11.63 4.71
CA ARG A 133 -2.54 -13.01 4.98
C ARG A 133 -3.71 -13.94 5.32
N ASP A 134 -4.65 -13.50 6.14
CA ASP A 134 -5.85 -14.27 6.48
C ASP A 134 -6.68 -14.61 5.23
N THR A 135 -6.79 -13.68 4.26
CA THR A 135 -7.45 -13.98 2.99
C THR A 135 -6.68 -14.97 2.11
N LEU A 136 -5.35 -15.04 2.25
CA LEU A 136 -4.53 -16.06 1.57
C LEU A 136 -4.74 -17.44 2.21
N VAL A 137 -4.75 -17.51 3.55
CA VAL A 137 -5.06 -18.74 4.29
C VAL A 137 -6.45 -19.26 3.91
N GLN A 138 -7.46 -18.39 3.85
CA GLN A 138 -8.81 -18.75 3.42
C GLN A 138 -8.88 -19.22 1.97
N SER A 139 -7.96 -18.77 1.12
CA SER A 139 -7.85 -19.19 -0.28
C SER A 139 -7.12 -20.53 -0.43
N SER A 140 -6.74 -21.19 0.67
CA SER A 140 -6.02 -22.48 0.68
C SER A 140 -4.71 -22.44 -0.13
N LEU A 141 -3.97 -21.33 -0.02
CA LEU A 141 -2.64 -21.20 -0.62
C LEU A 141 -1.66 -22.18 0.06
N ASP A 142 -0.66 -22.64 -0.69
CA ASP A 142 0.37 -23.55 -0.19
C ASP A 142 1.10 -22.94 1.03
N GLU A 143 1.32 -23.76 2.05
CA GLU A 143 1.97 -23.32 3.30
C GLU A 143 3.38 -22.76 3.06
N GLU A 144 4.08 -23.28 2.04
CA GLU A 144 5.40 -22.77 1.65
C GLU A 144 5.32 -21.30 1.20
N ILE A 145 4.30 -20.92 0.42
CA ILE A 145 4.07 -19.54 -0.02
C ILE A 145 3.69 -18.66 1.17
N LEU A 146 2.87 -19.16 2.11
CA LEU A 146 2.50 -18.41 3.31
C LEU A 146 3.71 -18.15 4.21
N SER A 147 4.56 -19.17 4.42
CA SER A 147 5.74 -19.11 5.28
C SER A 147 6.81 -18.14 4.76
N TYR A 148 6.85 -17.90 3.44
CA TYR A 148 7.73 -16.88 2.85
C TYR A 148 7.50 -15.50 3.46
N PHE A 149 6.25 -15.17 3.81
CA PHE A 149 5.89 -13.87 4.37
C PHE A 149 6.12 -13.75 5.88
N ASP A 150 6.51 -14.83 6.58
CA ASP A 150 6.71 -14.79 8.03
C ASP A 150 7.91 -13.89 8.41
N ASN A 151 8.90 -13.75 7.53
CA ASN A 151 10.11 -12.94 7.75
C ASN A 151 10.11 -11.69 6.84
N GLY A 152 9.51 -10.58 7.29
CA GLY A 152 9.46 -9.34 6.51
C GLY A 152 8.47 -9.37 5.35
N GLY A 153 7.37 -10.13 5.48
CA GLY A 153 6.31 -10.14 4.48
C GLY A 153 5.26 -9.06 4.65
N ALA A 154 5.25 -8.35 5.78
CA ALA A 154 4.20 -7.38 6.09
C ALA A 154 4.16 -6.21 5.08
N GLU A 155 5.31 -5.68 4.71
CA GLU A 155 5.45 -4.64 3.69
C GLU A 155 5.01 -5.09 2.31
N ILE A 156 5.26 -6.35 1.95
CA ILE A 156 4.86 -6.93 0.66
C ILE A 156 3.34 -7.09 0.62
N LEU A 157 2.78 -7.77 1.64
CA LEU A 157 1.35 -8.05 1.71
C LEU A 157 0.51 -6.77 1.87
N TYR A 158 1.06 -5.75 2.52
CA TYR A 158 0.40 -4.45 2.65
C TYR A 158 0.15 -3.79 1.29
N GLU A 159 1.06 -3.93 0.32
CA GLU A 159 0.91 -3.28 -0.99
C GLU A 159 -0.21 -3.88 -1.83
N ILE A 160 -0.50 -5.18 -1.68
CA ILE A 160 -1.59 -5.86 -2.39
C ILE A 160 -2.96 -5.75 -1.70
N ARG A 161 -3.08 -4.97 -0.61
CA ARG A 161 -4.32 -4.84 0.19
C ARG A 161 -5.55 -4.39 -0.60
N LEU A 162 -5.38 -3.66 -1.71
CA LEU A 162 -6.48 -3.15 -2.53
C LEU A 162 -6.99 -4.14 -3.58
N LEU A 163 -6.33 -5.29 -3.70
CA LEU A 163 -6.73 -6.38 -4.59
C LEU A 163 -7.86 -7.20 -3.95
N SER A 164 -8.66 -7.87 -4.78
CA SER A 164 -9.65 -8.85 -4.30
C SER A 164 -8.96 -10.13 -3.80
N SER A 165 -9.65 -10.96 -3.00
CA SER A 165 -9.08 -12.22 -2.49
C SER A 165 -8.43 -13.12 -3.56
N PRO A 166 -9.08 -13.44 -4.70
CA PRO A 166 -8.44 -14.27 -5.73
C PRO A 166 -7.22 -13.59 -6.37
N GLN A 167 -7.22 -12.26 -6.50
CA GLN A 167 -6.08 -11.51 -7.00
C GLN A 167 -4.92 -11.44 -5.99
N ARG A 168 -5.23 -11.38 -4.69
CA ARG A 168 -4.20 -11.46 -3.65
C ARG A 168 -3.51 -12.81 -3.67
N ALA A 169 -4.27 -13.90 -3.85
CA ALA A 169 -3.74 -15.25 -3.97
C ALA A 169 -2.78 -15.37 -5.17
N SER A 170 -3.21 -14.99 -6.38
CA SER A 170 -2.33 -15.06 -7.55
C SER A 170 -1.14 -14.11 -7.45
N ALA A 171 -1.34 -12.87 -6.97
CA ALA A 171 -0.26 -11.92 -6.77
C ALA A 171 0.76 -12.41 -5.73
N ALA A 172 0.33 -13.01 -4.62
CA ALA A 172 1.23 -13.56 -3.61
C ALA A 172 2.14 -14.64 -4.23
N CYS A 173 1.59 -15.60 -4.97
CA CYS A 173 2.38 -16.61 -5.67
C CYS A 173 3.41 -15.98 -6.60
N PHE A 174 3.00 -14.99 -7.41
CA PHE A 174 3.90 -14.29 -8.33
C PHE A 174 5.02 -13.53 -7.60
N LEU A 175 4.72 -12.86 -6.48
CA LEU A 175 5.70 -12.11 -5.70
C LEU A 175 6.74 -13.03 -5.06
N VAL A 176 6.34 -14.21 -4.60
CA VAL A 176 7.26 -15.22 -4.06
C VAL A 176 8.16 -15.79 -5.17
N ASP A 177 7.59 -16.14 -6.32
CA ASP A 177 8.33 -16.65 -7.49
C ASP A 177 9.39 -15.65 -7.97
N LYS A 178 9.00 -14.39 -8.14
CA LYS A 178 9.89 -13.32 -8.61
C LYS A 178 10.76 -12.66 -7.53
N ARG A 179 10.58 -13.05 -6.26
CA ARG A 179 11.30 -12.50 -5.09
C ARG A 179 11.22 -10.97 -5.01
N TYR A 180 10.03 -10.42 -5.23
CA TYR A 180 9.81 -8.97 -5.20
C TYR A 180 9.76 -8.44 -3.77
N ASP A 181 10.27 -7.22 -3.60
CA ASP A 181 10.20 -6.45 -2.37
C ASP A 181 8.93 -5.58 -2.33
N GLY A 182 8.83 -4.69 -1.33
CA GLY A 182 7.69 -3.76 -1.22
C GLY A 182 7.50 -2.88 -2.46
N LYS A 183 8.57 -2.46 -3.14
CA LYS A 183 8.46 -1.62 -4.33
C LYS A 183 7.90 -2.41 -5.52
N GLY A 184 8.44 -3.60 -5.78
CA GLY A 184 7.90 -4.50 -6.81
C GLY A 184 6.45 -4.90 -6.54
N SER A 185 6.10 -5.11 -5.27
CA SER A 185 4.73 -5.43 -4.83
C SER A 185 3.75 -4.29 -5.09
N MET A 186 4.15 -3.05 -4.85
CA MET A 186 3.37 -1.85 -5.16
C MET A 186 3.13 -1.70 -6.66
N ASP A 187 4.17 -1.89 -7.47
CA ASP A 187 4.07 -1.77 -8.93
C ASP A 187 3.16 -2.87 -9.50
N LEU A 188 3.26 -4.11 -9.01
CA LEU A 188 2.35 -5.20 -9.36
C LEU A 188 0.90 -4.89 -8.99
N ALA A 189 0.64 -4.47 -7.75
CA ALA A 189 -0.70 -4.14 -7.28
C ALA A 189 -1.33 -3.01 -8.13
N ARG A 190 -0.54 -1.99 -8.46
CA ARG A 190 -0.96 -0.90 -9.35
C ARG A 190 -1.29 -1.42 -10.74
N ALA A 191 -0.44 -2.27 -11.31
CA ALA A 191 -0.66 -2.83 -12.64
C ALA A 191 -1.97 -3.64 -12.71
N ILE A 192 -2.23 -4.52 -11.73
CA ILE A 192 -3.47 -5.31 -11.65
C ILE A 192 -4.71 -4.41 -11.51
N LYS A 193 -4.63 -3.33 -10.72
CA LYS A 193 -5.75 -2.39 -10.56
C LYS A 193 -6.00 -1.53 -11.79
N ASP A 194 -4.95 -1.11 -12.48
CA ASP A 194 -5.03 -0.28 -13.67
C ASP A 194 -5.53 -1.07 -14.89
N PHE A 195 -5.16 -2.35 -15.01
CA PHE A 195 -5.38 -3.17 -16.20
C PHE A 195 -6.83 -3.14 -16.77
N PRO A 196 -7.91 -3.28 -15.99
CA PRO A 196 -9.27 -3.27 -16.54
C PRO A 196 -9.66 -1.95 -17.20
N SER A 197 -9.12 -0.83 -16.69
CA SER A 197 -9.41 0.51 -17.22
C SER A 197 -8.77 0.77 -18.59
N ARG A 198 -7.84 -0.09 -19.00
CA ARG A 198 -7.10 -0.01 -20.27
C ARG A 198 -7.74 -0.80 -21.41
N ARG A 199 -8.92 -1.36 -21.17
CA ARG A 199 -9.66 -2.10 -22.20
C ARG A 199 -9.85 -1.25 -23.45
N GLY A 200 -9.55 -1.84 -24.60
CA GLY A 200 -9.63 -1.17 -25.92
C GLY A 200 -8.34 -0.48 -26.35
N GLU A 201 -7.33 -0.39 -25.48
CA GLU A 201 -5.99 0.04 -25.88
C GLU A 201 -5.29 -1.05 -26.72
N LYS A 202 -4.27 -0.64 -27.48
CA LYS A 202 -3.55 -1.51 -28.41
C LYS A 202 -2.92 -2.71 -27.68
N ASN A 203 -3.15 -3.90 -28.22
CA ASN A 203 -2.64 -5.18 -27.73
C ASN A 203 -3.09 -5.59 -26.32
N TRP A 204 -4.02 -4.84 -25.70
CA TRP A 204 -4.57 -5.16 -24.38
C TRP A 204 -5.11 -6.60 -24.30
N GLU A 205 -5.81 -7.06 -25.35
CA GLU A 205 -6.40 -8.40 -25.43
C GLU A 205 -5.38 -9.55 -25.48
N SER A 206 -4.10 -9.24 -25.73
CA SER A 206 -3.01 -10.22 -25.77
C SER A 206 -2.46 -10.55 -24.38
N PHE A 207 -2.82 -9.76 -23.35
CA PHE A 207 -2.40 -9.96 -21.97
C PHE A 207 -3.58 -10.48 -21.15
N ASP A 208 -3.35 -11.47 -20.29
CA ASP A 208 -4.37 -12.09 -19.47
C ASP A 208 -4.56 -11.36 -18.13
N TYR A 209 -5.77 -10.90 -17.84
CA TYR A 209 -6.06 -10.21 -16.57
C TYR A 209 -5.96 -11.11 -15.34
N THR A 210 -6.10 -12.42 -15.53
CA THR A 210 -6.04 -13.39 -14.43
C THR A 210 -4.60 -13.68 -13.99
N LEU A 211 -3.62 -13.32 -14.83
CA LEU A 211 -2.19 -13.52 -14.59
C LEU A 211 -1.53 -12.20 -14.12
N PRO A 212 -1.02 -12.13 -12.89
CA PRO A 212 -0.38 -10.93 -12.35
C PRO A 212 0.78 -10.43 -13.23
N GLY A 213 1.58 -11.35 -13.77
CA GLY A 213 2.72 -11.06 -14.61
C GLY A 213 2.34 -10.45 -15.95
N ASP A 214 1.21 -10.87 -16.54
CA ASP A 214 0.68 -10.24 -17.75
C ASP A 214 0.14 -8.83 -17.48
N CYS A 215 -0.50 -8.61 -16.33
CA CYS A 215 -0.92 -7.26 -15.93
C CYS A 215 0.28 -6.31 -15.81
N LEU A 216 1.34 -6.76 -15.12
CA LEU A 216 2.57 -6.00 -14.96
C LEU A 216 3.33 -5.84 -16.28
N GLY A 217 3.39 -6.89 -17.09
CA GLY A 217 3.98 -6.88 -18.42
C GLY A 217 3.29 -5.88 -19.35
N TYR A 218 1.96 -5.78 -19.29
CA TYR A 218 1.22 -4.80 -20.06
C TYR A 218 1.53 -3.35 -19.62
N MET A 219 1.72 -3.12 -18.32
CA MET A 219 2.15 -1.81 -17.80
C MET A 219 3.52 -1.41 -18.39
N TYR A 220 4.51 -2.31 -18.37
CA TYR A 220 5.83 -2.05 -18.97
C TYR A 220 5.78 -1.94 -20.50
N TYR A 221 4.96 -2.75 -21.16
CA TYR A 221 4.72 -2.64 -22.59
C TYR A 221 4.19 -1.26 -22.96
N ARG A 222 3.21 -0.73 -22.21
CA ARG A 222 2.68 0.63 -22.41
C ARG A 222 3.75 1.70 -22.19
N LEU A 223 4.55 1.58 -21.13
CA LEU A 223 5.67 2.47 -20.87
C LEU A 223 6.64 2.51 -22.06
N SER A 224 6.93 1.37 -22.69
CA SER A 224 7.78 1.32 -23.88
C SER A 224 7.24 2.17 -25.06
N LYS A 225 5.92 2.38 -25.15
CA LYS A 225 5.29 3.16 -26.23
C LYS A 225 5.30 4.65 -25.96
N GLU A 226 5.61 5.08 -24.74
CA GLU A 226 5.81 6.48 -24.39
C GLU A 226 7.21 6.97 -24.79
N HIS A 227 8.16 6.04 -24.97
CA HIS A 227 9.52 6.35 -25.40
C HIS A 227 9.64 6.44 -26.93
N ARG A 228 10.67 7.18 -27.39
CA ARG A 228 10.97 7.32 -28.82
C ARG A 228 11.33 5.97 -29.42
N ASN A 229 10.99 5.79 -30.70
CA ASN A 229 11.39 4.61 -31.46
C ASN A 229 12.39 5.00 -32.56
N PRO A 230 13.65 4.52 -32.55
CA PRO A 230 14.28 3.69 -31.49
C PRO A 230 14.79 4.52 -30.29
N SER A 231 14.87 3.91 -29.10
CA SER A 231 15.59 4.41 -27.91
C SER A 231 15.93 3.28 -26.93
N ASP A 232 16.94 3.49 -26.08
CA ASP A 232 17.37 2.50 -25.08
C ASP A 232 16.31 2.30 -23.98
N GLU A 233 15.61 3.36 -23.59
CA GLU A 233 14.52 3.30 -22.60
C GLU A 233 13.36 2.44 -23.10
N ARG A 234 13.03 2.54 -24.40
CA ARG A 234 12.02 1.68 -25.03
C ARG A 234 12.43 0.21 -24.96
N VAL A 235 13.69 -0.11 -25.24
CA VAL A 235 14.21 -1.49 -25.21
C VAL A 235 14.17 -2.03 -23.78
N SER A 236 14.68 -1.27 -22.80
CA SER A 236 14.65 -1.64 -21.38
C SER A 236 13.22 -1.92 -20.87
N ALA A 237 12.25 -1.07 -21.22
CA ALA A 237 10.85 -1.30 -20.84
C ALA A 237 10.25 -2.57 -21.49
N LEU A 238 10.63 -2.92 -22.72
CA LEU A 238 10.20 -4.17 -23.36
C LEU A 238 10.87 -5.40 -22.75
N GLU A 239 12.15 -5.32 -22.38
CA GLU A 239 12.84 -6.39 -21.65
C GLU A 239 12.21 -6.62 -20.27
N GLN A 240 11.86 -5.55 -19.56
CA GLN A 240 11.11 -5.64 -18.31
C GLN A 240 9.75 -6.31 -18.53
N ALA A 241 9.01 -5.94 -19.57
CA ALA A 241 7.74 -6.60 -19.91
C ALA A 241 7.95 -8.10 -20.16
N LEU A 242 8.94 -8.48 -20.97
CA LEU A 242 9.26 -9.88 -21.27
C LEU A 242 9.69 -10.69 -20.05
N SER A 243 10.30 -10.05 -19.04
CA SER A 243 10.76 -10.73 -17.82
C SER A 243 9.63 -11.16 -16.88
N VAL A 244 8.45 -10.53 -17.01
CA VAL A 244 7.31 -10.72 -16.10
C VAL A 244 6.11 -11.41 -16.73
N VAL A 245 5.92 -11.33 -18.05
CA VAL A 245 4.76 -11.96 -18.72
C VAL A 245 4.73 -13.47 -18.53
N GLU A 246 3.53 -13.99 -18.34
CA GLU A 246 3.26 -15.40 -18.08
C GLU A 246 2.62 -16.07 -19.30
N SER A 247 1.82 -15.34 -20.09
CA SER A 247 1.18 -15.90 -21.27
C SER A 247 2.03 -15.82 -22.53
N GLU A 248 1.93 -16.86 -23.37
CA GLU A 248 2.61 -16.90 -24.67
C GLU A 248 2.13 -15.81 -25.63
N ARG A 249 0.87 -15.38 -25.52
CA ARG A 249 0.32 -14.28 -26.32
C ARG A 249 1.00 -12.95 -25.96
N ALA A 250 1.15 -12.68 -24.67
CA ALA A 250 1.85 -11.49 -24.18
C ALA A 250 3.34 -11.51 -24.54
N ARG A 251 3.99 -12.68 -24.46
CA ARG A 251 5.40 -12.87 -24.84
C ARG A 251 5.68 -12.45 -26.28
N LYS A 252 4.84 -12.85 -27.23
CA LYS A 252 4.97 -12.46 -28.66
C LYS A 252 4.95 -10.94 -28.86
N ILE A 253 4.02 -10.26 -28.19
CA ILE A 253 3.90 -8.79 -28.24
C ILE A 253 5.16 -8.10 -27.68
N GLY A 254 5.72 -8.64 -26.59
CA GLY A 254 6.95 -8.12 -25.99
C GLY A 254 8.18 -8.26 -26.90
N SER A 255 8.23 -9.33 -27.69
CA SER A 255 9.32 -9.60 -28.65
C SER A 255 9.30 -8.72 -29.90
N GLY A 256 8.21 -7.97 -30.13
CA GLY A 256 8.09 -7.07 -31.27
C GLY A 256 7.64 -7.74 -32.58
N GLU A 257 7.13 -8.97 -32.50
CA GLU A 257 6.35 -9.64 -33.56
C GLU A 257 4.90 -9.12 -33.59
#